data_AF-A0A351CIM9-F1
#
_entry.id   AF-A0A351CIM9-F1
#
_cell.length_a   1.000
_cell.length_b   1.000
_cell.length_c   1.000
_cell.angle_alpha   90.00
_cell.angle_beta   90.00
_cell.angle_gamma   90.00
#
_symmetry.space_group_name_H-M   'P 1'
#
loop_
_entity.id
_entity.type
_entity.pdbx_description
1 polymer ?
#
loop_
_entity_poly.entity_id
_entity_poly.type
_entity_poly.pdbx_seq_one_letter_code
_entity_poly.pdbx_strand_id
1 'polypeptide(L)'
;MKDSGGQGVECLFSIEPHRCPSGILIGFLKTAHIPESLSLLRHYGIASVIADSGGRFVEAKALTSPTVYLRFHGRGGLYSSLYSIDQLTSFACKITVWLAEGRQVWAFFNNDIV
;
A
#
# COMPACT_ATOMS: atom_id res chain seq x y z
N MET A 1 -18.73 41.72 -9.11
CA MET A 1 -17.39 42.34 -8.94
C MET A 1 -16.67 41.51 -7.89
N LYS A 2 -15.41 41.17 -8.15
CA LYS A 2 -14.62 40.07 -7.54
C LYS A 2 -14.37 40.20 -6.04
N ASP A 3 -14.38 39.04 -5.37
CA ASP A 3 -13.41 38.51 -4.38
C ASP A 3 -13.96 37.14 -3.92
N SER A 4 -13.21 36.10 -3.57
CA SER A 4 -11.77 35.85 -3.41
C SER A 4 -11.58 34.35 -3.11
N GLY A 5 -10.41 33.79 -3.47
CA GLY A 5 -9.79 32.69 -2.73
C GLY A 5 -10.15 31.24 -3.08
N GLY A 6 -9.16 30.50 -3.57
CA GLY A 6 -9.10 29.04 -3.44
C GLY A 6 -8.86 28.29 -4.75
N GLN A 7 -7.59 28.06 -5.09
CA GLN A 7 -7.19 27.06 -6.06
C GLN A 7 -7.61 25.68 -5.55
N GLY A 8 -8.73 25.15 -6.07
CA GLY A 8 -9.12 23.76 -5.89
C GLY A 8 -8.26 22.89 -6.81
N VAL A 9 -7.30 22.17 -6.24
CA VAL A 9 -6.70 21.01 -6.92
C VAL A 9 -7.79 19.95 -7.07
N GLU A 10 -8.32 19.81 -8.27
CA GLU A 10 -9.26 18.75 -8.61
C GLU A 10 -8.50 17.42 -8.65
N CYS A 11 -8.45 16.75 -7.49
CA CYS A 11 -7.91 15.40 -7.38
C CYS A 11 -8.98 14.39 -7.85
N LEU A 12 -9.00 14.12 -9.15
CA LEU A 12 -9.72 12.99 -9.73
C LEU A 12 -9.06 11.67 -9.27
N PHE A 13 -9.43 11.18 -8.09
CA PHE A 13 -9.09 9.83 -7.65
C PHE A 13 -10.21 8.86 -8.06
N SER A 14 -9.95 8.02 -9.07
CA SER A 14 -10.72 6.78 -9.24
C SER A 14 -10.20 5.78 -8.23
N ILE A 15 -10.86 5.67 -7.09
CA ILE A 15 -10.70 4.52 -6.20
C ILE A 15 -11.49 3.40 -6.87
N GLU A 16 -10.83 2.42 -7.47
CA GLU A 16 -11.50 1.18 -7.87
C GLU A 16 -11.52 0.24 -6.64
N PRO A 17 -12.65 0.11 -5.92
CA PRO A 17 -12.72 -0.81 -4.81
C PRO A 17 -12.79 -2.23 -5.36
N HIS A 18 -11.66 -2.95 -5.33
CA HIS A 18 -11.73 -4.40 -5.33
C HIS A 18 -12.40 -4.83 -4.01
N ARG A 19 -13.73 -4.98 -4.02
CA ARG A 19 -14.49 -5.42 -2.84
C ARG A 19 -14.15 -6.88 -2.54
N CYS A 20 -13.35 -7.08 -1.50
CA CYS A 20 -13.24 -8.37 -0.82
C CYS A 20 -14.50 -8.57 0.06
N PRO A 21 -15.13 -9.77 0.13
CA PRO A 21 -16.39 -10.01 0.84
C PRO A 21 -16.40 -9.62 2.33
N SER A 22 -15.22 -9.41 2.94
CA SER A 22 -15.03 -9.00 4.34
C SER A 22 -15.10 -7.49 4.60
N GLY A 23 -15.36 -6.65 3.59
CA GLY A 23 -15.47 -5.19 3.77
C GLY A 23 -14.13 -4.47 3.91
N ILE A 24 -13.02 -5.11 3.53
CA ILE A 24 -11.68 -4.50 3.53
C ILE A 24 -11.56 -3.54 2.34
N LEU A 25 -11.16 -2.30 2.60
CA LEU A 25 -10.84 -1.30 1.58
C LEU A 25 -9.32 -1.17 1.44
N ILE A 26 -8.84 -1.26 0.21
CA ILE A 26 -7.42 -1.13 -0.14
C ILE A 26 -7.27 0.02 -1.14
N GLY A 27 -6.35 0.94 -0.85
CA GLY A 27 -6.11 2.13 -1.65
C GLY A 27 -4.78 2.04 -2.41
N PHE A 28 -4.86 2.05 -3.74
CA PHE A 28 -3.69 2.17 -4.61
C PHE A 28 -3.49 3.64 -4.97
N LEU A 29 -2.66 4.33 -4.20
CA LEU A 29 -2.33 5.74 -4.43
C LEU A 29 -0.86 5.87 -4.80
N LYS A 30 -0.56 6.46 -5.96
CA LYS A 30 0.82 6.83 -6.34
C LYS A 30 1.45 7.78 -5.31
N THR A 31 0.61 8.54 -4.60
CA THR A 31 0.96 9.49 -3.55
C THR A 31 0.86 8.90 -2.14
N ALA A 32 0.79 7.58 -1.95
CA ALA A 32 0.71 6.90 -0.65
C ALA A 32 1.96 7.06 0.26
N HIS A 33 2.79 8.07 0.01
CA HIS A 33 3.93 8.51 0.80
C HIS A 33 3.78 9.96 1.27
N ILE A 34 2.79 10.69 0.75
CA ILE A 34 2.50 12.09 1.09
C ILE A 34 1.59 12.12 2.34
N PRO A 35 1.88 12.97 3.35
CA PRO A 35 1.14 13.01 4.61
C PRO A 35 -0.38 13.17 4.46
N GLU A 36 -0.84 14.01 3.54
CA GLU A 36 -2.25 14.31 3.28
C GLU A 36 -2.99 13.07 2.75
N SER A 37 -2.36 12.36 1.79
CA SER A 37 -2.91 11.11 1.26
C SER A 37 -3.01 10.05 2.36
N LEU A 38 -1.97 9.91 3.19
CA LEU A 38 -1.96 8.98 4.32
C LEU A 38 -3.02 9.31 5.37
N SER A 39 -3.26 10.60 5.63
CA SER A 39 -4.31 11.04 6.56
C SER A 39 -5.71 10.75 6.03
N LEU A 40 -5.93 10.91 4.73
CA LEU A 40 -7.20 10.54 4.10
C LEU A 40 -7.45 9.03 4.19
N LEU A 41 -6.44 8.22 3.88
CA LEU A 41 -6.52 6.76 4.02
C LEU A 41 -6.85 6.34 5.45
N ARG A 42 -6.18 6.94 6.45
CA ARG A 42 -6.48 6.70 7.87
C ARG A 42 -7.91 7.08 8.23
N HIS A 43 -8.38 8.23 7.76
CA HIS A 43 -9.73 8.72 8.06
C HIS A 43 -10.80 7.74 7.59
N TYR A 44 -10.63 7.13 6.42
CA TYR A 44 -11.57 6.17 5.86
C TYR A 44 -11.25 4.70 6.21
N GLY A 45 -10.24 4.43 7.02
CA GLY A 45 -9.83 3.07 7.38
C GLY A 45 -9.35 2.23 6.19
N ILE A 46 -8.83 2.88 5.14
CA ILE A 46 -8.38 2.23 3.92
C ILE A 46 -6.91 1.82 4.10
N ALA A 47 -6.59 0.56 3.82
CA ALA A 47 -5.23 0.07 3.86
C ALA A 47 -4.41 0.62 2.68
N SER A 48 -3.30 1.32 2.99
CA SER A 48 -2.25 1.65 2.05
C SER A 48 -1.52 0.38 1.61
N VAL A 49 -1.21 0.30 0.32
CA VAL A 49 -0.45 -0.81 -0.25
C VAL A 49 1.04 -0.60 0.02
N ILE A 50 1.65 -1.54 0.75
CA ILE A 50 3.11 -1.62 0.90
C ILE A 50 3.61 -2.52 -0.21
N ALA A 51 4.17 -1.93 -1.26
CA ALA A 51 4.69 -2.65 -2.42
C ALA A 51 6.21 -2.75 -2.35
N ASP A 52 6.75 -3.97 -2.38
CA ASP A 52 8.17 -4.18 -2.69
C ASP A 52 8.33 -4.21 -4.21
N SER A 53 8.86 -3.12 -4.74
CA SER A 53 8.98 -2.88 -6.19
C SER A 53 10.43 -2.80 -6.67
N GLY A 54 11.38 -3.28 -5.84
CA GLY A 54 12.81 -3.20 -6.15
C GLY A 54 13.32 -1.77 -6.33
N GLY A 55 12.73 -0.80 -5.63
CA GLY A 55 13.08 0.62 -5.73
C GLY A 55 12.41 1.40 -6.87
N ARG A 56 11.50 0.77 -7.64
CA ARG A 56 10.82 1.43 -8.77
C ARG A 56 9.75 2.44 -8.33
N PHE A 57 9.11 2.22 -7.18
CA PHE A 57 8.11 3.12 -6.63
C PHE A 57 8.46 3.51 -5.19
N VAL A 58 8.01 4.70 -4.78
CA VAL A 58 8.14 5.15 -3.40
C VAL A 58 7.23 4.29 -2.52
N GLU A 59 7.82 3.52 -1.62
CA GLU A 59 7.10 2.62 -0.74
C GLU A 59 6.30 3.41 0.30
N ALA A 60 5.02 3.07 0.44
CA ALA A 60 4.22 3.54 1.56
C ALA A 60 4.79 2.95 2.85
N LYS A 61 5.39 3.81 3.70
CA LYS A 61 5.98 3.37 4.98
C LYS A 61 4.99 3.41 6.15
N ALA A 62 3.83 4.00 5.96
CA ALA A 62 2.85 4.19 7.01
C ALA A 62 1.69 3.19 6.91
N LEU A 63 1.37 2.57 8.03
CA LEU A 63 0.14 1.80 8.20
C LEU A 63 -1.02 2.78 8.37
N THR A 64 -2.09 2.57 7.61
CA THR A 64 -3.25 3.47 7.56
C THR A 64 -4.55 2.79 8.00
N SER A 65 -4.51 1.49 8.28
CA SER A 65 -5.64 0.73 8.80
C SER A 65 -5.17 -0.41 9.73
N PRO A 66 -6.09 -1.09 10.44
CA PRO A 66 -5.80 -2.35 11.14
C PRO A 66 -5.37 -3.50 10.20
N THR A 67 -5.64 -3.35 8.90
CA THR A 67 -5.19 -4.28 7.86
C THR A 67 -3.88 -3.79 7.24
N VAL A 68 -2.90 -4.69 7.16
CA VAL A 68 -1.66 -4.51 6.41
C VAL A 68 -1.78 -5.26 5.10
N TYR A 69 -1.50 -4.58 3.99
CA TYR A 69 -1.54 -5.17 2.66
C TYR A 69 -0.17 -5.08 1.99
N LEU A 70 0.44 -6.23 1.74
CA LEU A 70 1.75 -6.38 1.11
C LEU A 70 1.60 -6.91 -0.31
N ARG A 71 2.34 -6.31 -1.25
CA ARG A 71 2.43 -6.80 -2.63
C ARG A 71 3.89 -6.90 -3.07
N PHE A 72 4.31 -8.10 -3.46
CA PHE A 72 5.69 -8.40 -3.82
C PHE A 72 5.82 -8.52 -5.35
N HIS A 73 6.53 -7.58 -5.99
CA HIS A 73 6.72 -7.54 -7.45
C HIS A 73 8.08 -8.08 -7.90
N GLY A 74 8.96 -8.44 -6.97
CA GLY A 74 10.33 -8.81 -7.28
C GLY A 74 11.25 -7.60 -7.54
N ARG A 75 12.55 -7.84 -7.49
CA ARG A 75 13.59 -6.86 -7.76
C ARG A 75 13.58 -6.40 -9.22
N GLY A 76 13.87 -5.11 -9.42
CA GLY A 76 13.97 -4.51 -10.75
C GLY A 76 12.63 -4.27 -11.45
N GLY A 77 11.50 -4.61 -10.81
CA GLY A 77 10.17 -4.47 -11.40
C GLY A 77 9.93 -5.39 -12.61
N LEU A 78 10.68 -6.49 -12.71
CA LEU A 78 10.56 -7.47 -13.80
C LEU A 78 9.44 -8.49 -13.56
N TYR A 79 8.82 -8.51 -12.37
CA TYR A 79 7.76 -9.46 -12.00
C TYR A 79 8.14 -10.94 -12.13
N SER A 80 9.43 -11.26 -12.25
CA SER A 80 9.94 -12.61 -12.49
C SER A 80 11.12 -12.99 -11.57
N SER A 81 11.58 -12.06 -10.73
CA SER A 81 12.70 -12.34 -9.85
C SER A 81 12.26 -13.11 -8.60
N LEU A 82 13.07 -14.07 -8.19
CA LEU A 82 12.93 -14.75 -6.90
C LEU A 82 13.41 -13.88 -5.73
N TYR A 83 12.86 -14.14 -4.55
CA TYR A 83 13.33 -13.57 -3.30
C TYR A 83 14.34 -14.52 -2.64
N SER A 84 15.43 -13.97 -2.09
CA SER A 84 16.35 -14.76 -1.27
C SER A 84 15.73 -15.12 0.09
N ILE A 85 16.28 -16.13 0.75
CA ILE A 85 15.87 -16.52 2.11
C ILE A 85 15.97 -15.33 3.07
N ASP A 86 17.03 -14.53 3.00
CA ASP A 86 17.21 -13.37 3.87
C ASP A 86 16.12 -12.31 3.67
N GLN A 87 15.71 -12.08 2.41
CA GLN A 87 14.63 -11.15 2.09
C GLN A 87 13.29 -11.66 2.64
N LEU A 88 12.97 -12.93 2.39
CA LEU A 88 11.76 -13.55 2.93
C LEU A 88 11.73 -13.53 4.45
N THR A 89 12.88 -13.76 5.09
CA THR A 89 13.03 -13.72 6.55
C THR A 89 12.75 -12.32 7.09
N SER A 90 13.27 -11.28 6.45
CA SER A 90 12.99 -9.89 6.83
C SER A 90 11.50 -9.54 6.76
N PHE A 91 10.80 -9.98 5.70
CA PHE A 91 9.35 -9.79 5.59
C PHE A 91 8.60 -10.60 6.65
N ALA A 92 8.98 -11.86 6.87
CA ALA A 92 8.38 -12.72 7.90
C ALA A 92 8.48 -12.09 9.29
N CYS A 93 9.64 -11.53 9.66
CA CYS A 93 9.81 -10.82 10.93
C CYS A 93 8.83 -9.64 11.08
N LYS A 94 8.66 -8.81 10.04
CA LYS A 94 7.71 -7.69 10.06
C LYS A 94 6.27 -8.17 10.21
N ILE A 95 5.89 -9.21 9.45
CA ILE A 95 4.56 -9.81 9.51
C ILE A 95 4.26 -10.33 10.91
N THR A 96 5.19 -11.04 11.54
CA THR A 96 5.04 -11.56 12.91
C THR A 96 4.79 -10.43 13.92
N VAL A 97 5.52 -9.32 13.80
CA VAL A 97 5.31 -8.14 14.66
C VAL A 97 3.90 -7.57 14.48
N TRP A 98 3.45 -7.38 13.23
CA TRP A 98 2.11 -6.85 12.97
C TRP A 98 0.99 -7.77 13.44
N LEU A 99 1.16 -9.09 13.29
CA LEU A 99 0.21 -10.07 13.82
C LEU A 99 0.15 -10.02 15.36
N ALA A 100 1.30 -9.88 16.04
CA ALA A 100 1.37 -9.73 17.49
C ALA A 100 0.71 -8.42 17.98
N GLU A 101 0.69 -7.37 17.17
CA GLU A 101 -0.06 -6.14 17.40
C GLU A 101 -1.59 -6.28 17.17
N GLY A 102 -2.07 -7.47 16.80
CA GLY A 102 -3.49 -7.75 16.54
C GLY A 102 -3.97 -7.29 15.16
N ARG A 103 -3.06 -7.05 14.22
CA ARG A 103 -3.40 -6.63 12.84
C ARG A 103 -3.73 -7.84 11.97
N GLN A 104 -4.53 -7.60 10.94
CA GLN A 104 -4.71 -8.56 9.86
C GLN A 104 -3.69 -8.29 8.75
N VAL A 105 -3.00 -9.33 8.29
CA VAL A 105 -1.98 -9.18 7.24
C VAL A 105 -2.38 -9.97 6.01
N TRP A 106 -2.39 -9.29 4.86
CA TRP A 106 -2.61 -9.87 3.55
C TRP A 106 -1.34 -9.68 2.74
N ALA A 107 -0.76 -10.78 2.25
CA ALA A 107 0.52 -10.76 1.56
C ALA A 107 0.41 -11.55 0.25
N PHE A 108 0.66 -10.88 -0.87
CA PHE A 108 0.54 -11.47 -2.20
C PHE A 108 1.86 -11.40 -2.96
N PHE A 109 2.35 -12.56 -3.38
CA PHE A 109 3.43 -12.68 -4.34
C PHE A 109 2.84 -12.51 -5.74
N ASN A 110 3.33 -11.50 -6.45
CA ASN A 110 2.91 -11.16 -7.81
C ASN A 110 4.14 -11.16 -8.76
N ASN A 111 5.17 -11.91 -8.39
CA ASN A 111 6.38 -12.14 -9.15
C ASN A 111 6.32 -13.50 -9.87
N ASP A 112 5.20 -13.74 -10.55
CA ASP A 112 4.78 -14.99 -11.18
C ASP A 112 4.87 -14.95 -12.72
N ILE A 113 5.46 -13.90 -13.30
CA ILE A 113 5.75 -13.88 -14.73
C ILE A 113 6.88 -14.89 -14.99
N VAL A 114 6.53 -15.95 -15.71
CA VAL A 114 7.43 -16.96 -16.29
C VAL A 114 7.99 -16.52 -17.63
#